data_AF-A0A7W2DA20-F1
#
_entry.id   AF-A0A7W2DA20-F1
#
_cell.length_a   1.000
_cell.length_b   1.000
_cell.length_c   1.000
_cell.angle_alpha   90.00
_cell.angle_beta   90.00
_cell.angle_gamma   90.00
#
_symmetry.space_group_name_H-M   'P 1'
#
loop_
_entity.id
_entity.type
_entity.pdbx_description
1 polymer ?
#
loop_
_entity_poly.entity_id
_entity_poly.type
_entity_poly.pdbx_seq_one_letter_code
_entity_poly.pdbx_strand_id
1 'polypeptide(L)'
;GAEYVCRDGSGSYGEAIRQALPEAVQVSDRWHLWSNLCGKVLAEVRSHAACWATAVNPARPGGVREQTTRERWQQVHNLLDQGVGLLECARRLDVALNTVKRYARMKEPTGDRRAPRYKPTLVDPYRDHLRTRRAEDPAVPVLQLFRDIKELGYTGSLNLLYRYITQGRAEGDKPVTTPQRFARLLLTRPENLRDKDTALLRELTEACPEMTELARVT
;
A
#
# COMPACT_ATOMS: atom_id res chain seq x y z
N GLY A 1 -17.34 -8.92 -43.77
CA GLY A 1 -17.51 -8.22 -42.49
C GLY A 1 -16.15 -7.98 -41.86
N ALA A 2 -16.06 -7.32 -40.70
CA ALA A 2 -14.79 -7.20 -39.98
C ALA A 2 -14.36 -8.58 -39.43
N GLU A 3 -13.11 -8.98 -39.65
CA GLU A 3 -12.55 -10.27 -39.19
C GLU A 3 -12.06 -10.22 -37.73
N TYR A 4 -11.65 -9.03 -37.27
CA TYR A 4 -11.14 -8.81 -35.91
C TYR A 4 -11.86 -7.64 -35.26
N VAL A 5 -12.26 -7.82 -33.99
CA VAL A 5 -12.86 -6.76 -33.19
C VAL A 5 -12.07 -6.56 -31.92
N CYS A 6 -11.49 -5.37 -31.79
CA CYS A 6 -10.73 -4.95 -30.62
C CYS A 6 -11.69 -4.47 -29.51
N ARG A 7 -11.55 -4.98 -28.28
CA ARG A 7 -12.44 -4.62 -27.15
C ARG A 7 -11.74 -4.48 -25.81
N ASP A 8 -12.44 -3.80 -24.90
CA ASP A 8 -12.03 -3.38 -23.55
C ASP A 8 -12.07 -4.48 -22.47
N GLY A 9 -12.33 -5.73 -22.84
CA GLY A 9 -12.49 -6.83 -21.88
C GLY A 9 -13.89 -6.94 -21.26
N SER A 10 -14.82 -6.02 -21.53
CA SER A 10 -16.20 -6.07 -21.05
C SER A 10 -16.95 -7.31 -21.55
N GLY A 11 -17.68 -7.97 -20.63
CA GLY A 11 -18.54 -9.10 -20.96
C GLY A 11 -19.73 -8.71 -21.83
N SER A 12 -20.33 -7.53 -21.61
CA SER A 12 -21.50 -7.07 -22.37
C SER A 12 -21.14 -6.73 -23.81
N TYR A 13 -20.01 -6.04 -24.04
CA TYR A 13 -19.51 -5.80 -25.39
C TYR A 13 -19.09 -7.10 -26.08
N GLY A 14 -18.50 -8.03 -25.33
CA GLY A 14 -18.17 -9.36 -25.86
C GLY A 14 -19.40 -10.14 -26.34
N GLU A 15 -20.50 -10.08 -25.59
CA GLU A 15 -21.78 -10.69 -25.96
C GLU A 15 -22.38 -10.04 -27.21
N ALA A 16 -22.43 -8.70 -27.25
CA ALA A 16 -22.95 -7.96 -28.38
C ALA A 16 -22.16 -8.26 -29.68
N ILE A 17 -20.83 -8.38 -29.58
CA ILE A 17 -19.99 -8.75 -30.72
C ILE A 17 -20.27 -10.19 -31.16
N ARG A 18 -20.44 -11.16 -30.24
CA ARG A 18 -20.79 -12.54 -30.62
C ARG A 18 -22.14 -12.61 -31.36
N GLN A 19 -23.09 -11.78 -30.97
CA GLN A 19 -24.40 -11.73 -31.62
C GLN A 19 -24.35 -11.06 -32.99
N ALA A 20 -23.60 -9.95 -33.12
CA ALA A 20 -23.54 -9.17 -34.35
C ALA A 20 -22.54 -9.73 -35.39
N LEU A 21 -21.43 -10.30 -34.93
CA LEU A 21 -20.30 -10.78 -35.73
C LEU A 21 -19.74 -12.09 -35.13
N PRO A 22 -20.46 -13.22 -35.25
CA PRO A 22 -20.08 -14.49 -34.62
C PRO A 22 -18.73 -15.04 -35.10
N GLU A 23 -18.38 -14.79 -36.36
CA GLU A 23 -17.13 -15.23 -36.98
C GLU A 23 -15.94 -14.29 -36.69
N ALA A 24 -16.18 -13.13 -36.06
CA ALA A 24 -15.11 -12.17 -35.79
C ALA A 24 -14.32 -12.57 -34.55
N VAL A 25 -12.99 -12.62 -34.68
CA VAL A 25 -12.08 -12.89 -33.58
C VAL A 25 -12.04 -11.66 -32.66
N GLN A 26 -12.44 -11.85 -31.41
CA GLN A 26 -12.38 -10.79 -30.40
C GLN A 26 -10.99 -10.72 -29.80
N VAL A 27 -10.33 -9.57 -29.96
CA VAL A 27 -8.99 -9.31 -29.46
C VAL A 27 -9.06 -8.23 -28.38
N SER A 28 -8.28 -8.38 -27.31
CA SER A 28 -8.15 -7.31 -26.31
C SER A 28 -7.25 -6.20 -26.82
N ASP A 29 -7.62 -4.94 -26.60
CA ASP A 29 -6.68 -3.85 -26.90
C ASP A 29 -5.49 -3.85 -25.92
N ARG A 30 -4.39 -3.29 -26.41
CA ARG A 30 -3.11 -3.22 -25.69
C ARG A 30 -3.23 -2.51 -24.34
N TRP A 31 -4.09 -1.49 -24.23
CA TRP A 31 -4.24 -0.73 -22.98
C TRP A 31 -4.90 -1.59 -21.91
N HIS A 32 -6.00 -2.28 -22.24
CA HIS A 32 -6.69 -3.14 -21.29
C HIS A 32 -5.86 -4.36 -20.89
N LEU A 33 -5.09 -4.95 -21.80
CA LEU A 33 -4.14 -6.02 -21.47
C LEU A 33 -3.14 -5.56 -20.39
N TRP A 34 -2.51 -4.39 -20.60
CA TRP A 34 -1.54 -3.86 -19.66
C TRP A 34 -2.17 -3.40 -18.34
N SER A 35 -3.32 -2.72 -18.41
CA SER A 35 -4.06 -2.23 -17.24
C SER A 35 -4.51 -3.36 -16.33
N ASN A 36 -5.02 -4.45 -16.93
CA ASN A 36 -5.44 -5.65 -16.18
C ASN A 36 -4.25 -6.34 -15.53
N LEU A 37 -3.12 -6.51 -16.24
CA LEU A 37 -1.88 -7.04 -15.66
C LEU A 37 -1.42 -6.19 -14.47
N CYS A 38 -1.32 -4.87 -14.66
CA CYS A 38 -0.98 -3.93 -13.58
C CYS A 38 -1.89 -4.08 -12.36
N GLY A 39 -3.20 -4.20 -12.60
CA GLY A 39 -4.20 -4.38 -11.56
C GLY A 39 -4.03 -5.70 -10.78
N LYS A 40 -3.74 -6.80 -11.48
CA LYS A 40 -3.54 -8.13 -10.86
C LYS A 40 -2.24 -8.21 -10.08
N VAL A 41 -1.12 -7.73 -10.63
CA VAL A 41 0.16 -7.65 -9.91
C VAL A 41 0.02 -6.79 -8.66
N LEU A 42 -0.65 -5.63 -8.75
CA LEU A 42 -0.89 -4.78 -7.59
C LEU A 42 -1.79 -5.44 -6.53
N ALA A 43 -2.78 -6.24 -6.94
CA ALA A 43 -3.60 -7.00 -6.01
C ALA A 43 -2.76 -8.04 -5.26
N GLU A 44 -1.92 -8.78 -5.98
CA GLU A 44 -1.06 -9.81 -5.39
C GLU A 44 -0.05 -9.22 -4.40
N VAL A 45 0.63 -8.15 -4.80
CA VAL A 45 1.55 -7.40 -3.92
C VAL A 45 0.85 -6.89 -2.66
N ARG A 46 -0.44 -6.52 -2.74
CA ARG A 46 -1.21 -6.11 -1.55
C ARG A 46 -1.54 -7.29 -0.64
N SER A 47 -1.95 -8.42 -1.21
CA SER A 47 -2.26 -9.63 -0.44
C SER A 47 -1.07 -10.08 0.42
N HIS A 48 0.15 -9.93 -0.11
CA HIS A 48 1.39 -10.30 0.57
C HIS A 48 2.09 -9.13 1.28
N ALA A 49 1.40 -7.98 1.47
CA ALA A 49 1.99 -6.80 2.11
C ALA A 49 2.52 -7.09 3.52
N ALA A 50 1.85 -7.93 4.30
CA ALA A 50 2.32 -8.30 5.64
C ALA A 50 3.72 -8.95 5.62
N CYS A 51 4.04 -9.70 4.56
CA CYS A 51 5.34 -10.33 4.42
C CYS A 51 6.42 -9.32 4.02
N TRP A 52 6.34 -8.75 2.81
CA TRP A 52 7.42 -7.95 2.27
C TRP A 52 7.53 -6.57 2.93
N ALA A 53 6.42 -6.01 3.43
CA ALA A 53 6.47 -4.71 4.09
C ALA A 53 7.19 -4.80 5.44
N THR A 54 7.11 -5.92 6.15
CA THR A 54 7.83 -6.12 7.41
C THR A 54 9.33 -6.24 7.19
N ALA A 55 9.75 -6.86 6.07
CA ALA A 55 11.16 -7.00 5.73
C ALA A 55 11.81 -5.66 5.35
N VAL A 56 11.10 -4.79 4.62
CA VAL A 56 11.70 -3.62 3.97
C VAL A 56 11.31 -2.28 4.62
N ASN A 57 10.12 -2.20 5.22
CA ASN A 57 9.68 -0.97 5.88
C ASN A 57 10.00 -1.02 7.38
N PRO A 58 10.40 0.11 7.98
CA PRO A 58 10.62 0.15 9.42
C PRO A 58 9.33 -0.21 10.16
N ALA A 59 9.47 -0.98 11.24
CA ALA A 59 8.39 -1.29 12.16
C ALA A 59 7.74 0.01 12.61
N ARG A 60 6.49 0.22 12.19
CA ARG A 60 5.75 1.44 12.51
C ARG A 60 4.79 1.11 13.66
N PRO A 61 4.71 1.95 14.71
CA PRO A 61 3.64 1.81 15.68
C PRO A 61 2.29 1.83 14.96
N GLY A 62 1.44 0.84 15.27
CA GLY A 62 0.10 0.71 14.68
C GLY A 62 -0.66 2.03 14.83
N GLY A 63 -1.25 2.51 13.74
CA GLY A 63 -2.04 3.75 13.81
C GLY A 63 -3.26 3.54 14.71
N VAL A 64 -3.73 4.59 15.39
CA VAL A 64 -4.95 4.55 16.23
C VAL A 64 -6.15 3.91 15.49
N ARG A 65 -6.25 4.12 14.18
CA ARG A 65 -7.31 3.52 13.35
C ARG A 65 -7.18 2.01 13.12
N GLU A 66 -5.95 1.50 13.11
CA GLU A 66 -5.69 0.06 12.95
C GLU A 66 -6.02 -0.68 14.25
N GLN A 67 -5.60 -0.13 15.39
CA GLN A 67 -5.94 -0.66 16.71
C GLN A 67 -7.45 -0.72 16.89
N THR A 68 -8.15 0.37 16.63
CA THR A 68 -9.63 0.41 16.70
C THR A 68 -10.32 -0.50 15.69
N THR A 69 -9.74 -0.74 14.51
CA THR A 69 -10.29 -1.71 13.53
C THR A 69 -10.09 -3.14 14.01
N ARG A 70 -8.91 -3.47 14.55
CA ARG A 70 -8.58 -4.79 15.10
C ARG A 70 -9.44 -5.10 16.33
N GLU A 71 -9.57 -4.15 17.25
CA GLU A 71 -10.46 -4.23 18.41
C GLU A 71 -11.91 -4.50 17.99
N ARG A 72 -12.44 -3.74 17.02
CA ARG A 72 -13.81 -3.93 16.54
C ARG A 72 -13.99 -5.25 15.80
N TRP A 73 -13.01 -5.69 15.04
CA TRP A 73 -13.02 -7.01 14.39
C TRP A 73 -13.06 -8.12 15.45
N GLN A 74 -12.22 -8.02 16.48
CA GLN A 74 -12.16 -8.97 17.59
C GLN A 74 -13.51 -9.03 18.33
N GLN A 75 -14.12 -7.88 18.62
CA GLN A 75 -15.43 -7.80 19.27
C GLN A 75 -16.54 -8.48 18.44
N VAL A 76 -16.52 -8.32 17.11
CA VAL A 76 -17.48 -8.99 16.22
C VAL A 76 -17.25 -10.50 16.22
N HIS A 77 -16.01 -10.97 16.06
CA HIS A 77 -15.72 -12.42 16.05
C HIS A 77 -16.02 -13.08 17.40
N ASN A 78 -15.70 -12.43 18.52
CA ASN A 78 -16.05 -12.94 19.85
C ASN A 78 -17.57 -13.15 20.02
N LEU A 79 -18.41 -12.26 19.47
CA LEU A 79 -19.87 -12.42 19.51
C LEU A 79 -20.36 -13.52 18.56
N LEU A 80 -19.74 -13.67 17.40
CA LEU A 80 -20.06 -14.73 16.45
C LEU A 80 -19.69 -16.11 16.99
N ASP A 81 -18.55 -16.23 17.68
CA ASP A 81 -18.10 -17.45 18.35
C ASP A 81 -19.05 -17.87 19.49
N GLN A 82 -19.74 -16.89 20.10
CA GLN A 82 -20.81 -17.11 21.09
C GLN A 82 -22.16 -17.46 20.45
N GLY A 83 -22.24 -17.58 19.12
CA GLY A 83 -23.47 -17.91 18.39
C GLY A 83 -24.45 -16.74 18.22
N VAL A 84 -24.03 -15.50 18.48
CA VAL A 84 -24.88 -14.32 18.33
C VAL A 84 -25.08 -14.00 16.85
N GLY A 85 -26.34 -13.80 16.43
CA GLY A 85 -26.66 -13.43 15.04
C GLY A 85 -26.09 -12.07 14.62
N LEU A 86 -25.84 -11.90 13.31
CA LEU A 86 -25.22 -10.68 12.75
C LEU A 86 -25.97 -9.38 13.08
N LEU A 87 -27.31 -9.41 13.10
CA LEU A 87 -28.15 -8.26 13.44
C LEU A 87 -28.00 -7.85 14.91
N GLU A 88 -27.90 -8.83 15.79
CA GLU A 88 -27.74 -8.60 17.22
C GLU A 88 -26.32 -8.11 17.53
N CYS A 89 -25.29 -8.61 16.84
CA CYS A 89 -23.94 -8.05 16.88
C CYS A 89 -23.93 -6.56 16.48
N ALA A 90 -24.68 -6.19 15.43
CA ALA A 90 -24.79 -4.80 14.98
C ALA A 90 -25.41 -3.89 16.05
N ARG A 91 -26.46 -4.37 16.74
CA ARG A 91 -27.10 -3.63 17.84
C ARG A 91 -26.20 -3.49 19.07
N ARG A 92 -25.55 -4.58 19.51
CA ARG A 92 -24.72 -4.59 20.72
C ARG A 92 -23.47 -3.74 20.61
N LEU A 93 -22.87 -3.68 19.41
CA LEU A 93 -21.64 -2.93 19.16
C LEU A 93 -21.89 -1.51 18.64
N ASP A 94 -23.15 -1.14 18.36
CA ASP A 94 -23.52 0.10 17.67
C ASP A 94 -22.75 0.28 16.35
N VAL A 95 -22.74 -0.77 15.53
CA VAL A 95 -22.04 -0.82 14.24
C VAL A 95 -23.00 -1.17 13.13
N ALA A 96 -22.91 -0.46 12.00
CA ALA A 96 -23.73 -0.75 10.82
C ALA A 96 -23.60 -2.22 10.37
N LEU A 97 -24.73 -2.85 10.01
CA LEU A 97 -24.80 -4.25 9.61
C LEU A 97 -23.82 -4.62 8.48
N ASN A 98 -23.59 -3.70 7.53
CA ASN A 98 -22.65 -3.92 6.43
C ASN A 98 -21.19 -4.03 6.92
N THR A 99 -20.83 -3.34 7.99
CA THR A 99 -19.50 -3.46 8.63
C THR A 99 -19.37 -4.79 9.36
N VAL A 100 -20.41 -5.23 10.07
CA VAL A 100 -20.43 -6.56 10.71
C VAL A 100 -20.30 -7.67 9.66
N LYS A 101 -21.09 -7.60 8.56
CA LYS A 101 -20.96 -8.53 7.43
C LYS A 101 -19.56 -8.54 6.82
N ARG A 102 -18.93 -7.36 6.70
CA ARG A 102 -17.55 -7.24 6.20
C ARG A 102 -16.56 -7.93 7.14
N TYR A 103 -16.65 -7.70 8.44
CA TYR A 103 -15.75 -8.31 9.43
C TYR A 103 -15.98 -9.82 9.60
N ALA A 104 -17.22 -10.28 9.52
CA ALA A 104 -17.55 -11.71 9.57
C ALA A 104 -16.94 -12.51 8.39
N ARG A 105 -16.84 -11.90 7.20
CA ARG A 105 -16.21 -12.52 6.01
C ARG A 105 -14.69 -12.43 6.02
N MET A 106 -14.13 -11.56 6.86
CA MET A 106 -12.72 -11.23 6.89
C MET A 106 -12.03 -12.14 7.91
N LYS A 107 -11.18 -13.06 7.42
CA LYS A 107 -10.42 -14.01 8.26
C LYS A 107 -9.48 -13.33 9.24
N GLU A 108 -8.92 -12.19 8.85
CA GLU A 108 -8.05 -11.37 9.69
C GLU A 108 -8.18 -9.91 9.21
N PRO A 109 -8.17 -8.90 10.10
CA PRO A 109 -8.23 -7.51 9.69
C PRO A 109 -6.95 -7.18 8.92
N THR A 110 -7.07 -7.15 7.59
CA THR A 110 -6.02 -6.68 6.70
C THR A 110 -5.58 -5.31 7.17
N GLY A 111 -4.31 -5.18 7.56
CA GLY A 111 -3.66 -3.92 7.89
C GLY A 111 -3.50 -3.02 6.67
N ASP A 112 -4.54 -2.92 5.83
CA ASP A 112 -4.64 -2.11 4.61
C ASP A 112 -4.71 -0.64 5.00
N ARG A 113 -3.60 -0.17 5.57
CA ARG A 113 -3.30 1.24 5.60
C ARG A 113 -3.14 1.62 4.14
N ARG A 114 -4.03 2.47 3.63
CA ARG A 114 -3.64 3.34 2.52
C ARG A 114 -2.39 4.07 3.00
N ALA A 115 -1.23 3.64 2.52
CA ALA A 115 0.02 4.29 2.82
C ALA A 115 -0.21 5.78 2.57
N PRO A 116 0.06 6.66 3.55
CA PRO A 116 -0.07 8.09 3.33
C PRO A 116 0.71 8.40 2.06
N ARG A 117 0.08 9.07 1.10
CA ARG A 117 0.80 9.57 -0.07
C ARG A 117 1.77 10.62 0.45
N TYR A 118 2.99 10.20 0.73
CA TYR A 118 4.06 11.08 1.18
C TYR A 118 4.46 11.93 -0.03
N LYS A 119 3.91 13.14 -0.11
CA LYS A 119 4.48 14.15 -0.99
C LYS A 119 5.81 14.61 -0.38
N PRO A 120 6.84 14.87 -1.22
CA PRO A 120 8.03 15.60 -0.79
C PRO A 120 7.60 16.89 -0.09
N THR A 121 8.18 17.15 1.05
CA THR A 121 7.98 18.30 1.90
C THR A 121 9.29 19.09 1.98
N LEU A 122 9.21 20.35 2.40
CA LEU A 122 10.38 21.22 2.58
C LEU A 122 11.39 20.69 3.61
N VAL A 123 11.01 19.70 4.43
CA VAL A 123 11.88 19.09 5.45
C VAL A 123 12.70 17.93 4.86
N ASP A 124 12.27 17.33 3.75
CA ASP A 124 12.94 16.15 3.17
C ASP A 124 14.42 16.36 2.81
N PRO A 125 14.86 17.53 2.30
CA PRO A 125 16.28 17.79 2.07
C PRO A 125 17.15 17.75 3.34
N TYR A 126 16.56 18.00 4.52
CA TYR A 126 17.27 18.07 5.80
C TYR A 126 17.18 16.77 6.61
N ARG A 127 16.63 15.71 6.02
CA ARG A 127 16.37 14.44 6.70
C ARG A 127 17.64 13.79 7.27
N ASP A 128 18.73 13.78 6.51
CA ASP A 128 19.98 13.15 6.94
C ASP A 128 20.61 13.87 8.14
N HIS A 129 20.49 15.20 8.18
CA HIS A 129 20.92 16.00 9.32
C HIS A 129 20.08 15.71 10.57
N LEU A 130 18.75 15.69 10.43
CA LEU A 130 17.83 15.36 11.54
C LEU A 130 18.08 13.95 12.10
N ARG A 131 18.42 12.99 11.24
CA ARG A 131 18.77 11.63 11.64
C ARG A 131 20.08 11.61 12.44
N THR A 132 21.12 12.27 11.94
CA THR A 132 22.42 12.34 12.61
C THR A 132 22.29 12.93 14.01
N ARG A 133 21.58 14.06 14.13
CA ARG A 133 21.35 14.72 15.43
C ARG A 133 20.56 13.86 16.42
N ARG A 134 19.59 13.07 15.94
CA ARG A 134 18.82 12.12 16.79
C ARG A 134 19.59 10.86 17.16
N ALA A 135 20.54 10.44 16.33
CA ALA A 135 21.41 9.32 16.64
C ALA A 135 22.46 9.71 17.71
N GLU A 136 22.93 10.96 17.67
CA GLU A 136 23.83 11.53 18.69
C GLU A 136 23.12 11.74 20.03
N ASP A 137 21.92 12.32 20.02
CA ASP A 137 21.11 12.53 21.21
C ASP A 137 19.63 12.20 20.92
N PRO A 138 19.12 11.07 21.42
CA PRO A 138 17.72 10.67 21.24
C PRO A 138 16.70 11.62 21.90
N ALA A 139 17.12 12.43 22.87
CA ALA A 139 16.26 13.32 23.65
C ALA A 139 16.26 14.78 23.13
N VAL A 140 16.88 15.07 21.98
CA VAL A 140 16.98 16.43 21.44
C VAL A 140 15.59 17.05 21.26
N PRO A 141 15.35 18.25 21.85
CA PRO A 141 14.11 18.97 21.66
C PRO A 141 13.85 19.31 20.19
N VAL A 142 12.61 19.15 19.72
CA VAL A 142 12.23 19.47 18.33
C VAL A 142 12.51 20.93 17.96
N LEU A 143 12.46 21.84 18.94
CA LEU A 143 12.83 23.24 18.76
C LEU A 143 14.32 23.42 18.41
N GLN A 144 15.20 22.60 18.98
CA GLN A 144 16.62 22.64 18.66
C GLN A 144 16.86 22.12 17.25
N LEU A 145 16.24 20.98 16.88
CA LEU A 145 16.27 20.47 15.51
C LEU A 145 15.76 21.50 14.48
N PHE A 146 14.76 22.30 14.85
CA PHE A 146 14.25 23.38 13.99
C PHE A 146 15.25 24.51 13.79
N ARG A 147 16.02 24.88 14.83
CA ARG A 147 17.09 25.88 14.72
C ARG A 147 18.22 25.37 13.83
N ASP A 148 18.66 24.13 14.06
CA ASP A 148 19.73 23.50 13.30
C ASP A 148 19.40 23.48 11.79
N ILE A 149 18.18 23.07 11.41
CA ILE A 149 17.78 23.09 9.98
C ILE A 149 17.50 24.50 9.44
N LYS A 150 17.12 25.46 10.29
CA LYS A 150 16.93 26.86 9.89
C LYS A 150 18.24 27.50 9.46
N GLU A 151 19.32 27.22 10.18
CA GLU A 151 20.67 27.64 9.83
C GLU A 151 21.14 27.02 8.50
N LEU A 152 20.72 25.78 8.22
CA LEU A 152 20.95 25.10 6.95
C LEU A 152 20.08 25.60 5.78
N GLY A 153 19.20 26.58 6.00
CA GLY A 153 18.39 27.20 4.95
C GLY A 153 16.92 26.75 4.91
N TYR A 154 16.41 26.09 5.95
CA TYR A 154 15.01 25.65 5.99
C TYR A 154 14.03 26.83 6.02
N THR A 155 13.15 26.94 5.03
CA THR A 155 12.15 28.01 4.92
C THR A 155 10.79 27.64 5.50
N GLY A 156 10.55 26.38 5.86
CA GLY A 156 9.26 25.91 6.33
C GLY A 156 8.94 26.23 7.80
N SER A 157 7.74 25.83 8.23
CA SER A 157 7.24 26.06 9.58
C SER A 157 7.66 24.97 10.58
N LEU A 158 7.66 25.31 11.87
CA LEU A 158 7.90 24.36 12.96
C LEU A 158 6.85 23.23 12.99
N ASN A 159 5.58 23.56 12.72
CA ASN A 159 4.50 22.57 12.64
C ASN A 159 4.74 21.53 11.55
N LEU A 160 5.35 21.93 10.43
CA LEU A 160 5.71 21.00 9.37
C LEU A 160 6.81 20.02 9.84
N LEU A 161 7.82 20.51 10.56
CA LEU A 161 8.86 19.67 11.17
C LEU A 161 8.27 18.75 12.26
N TYR A 162 7.42 19.26 13.13
CA TYR A 162 6.77 18.47 14.17
C TYR A 162 5.99 17.31 13.55
N ARG A 163 5.14 17.62 12.56
CA ARG A 163 4.40 16.62 11.79
C ARG A 163 5.32 15.64 11.06
N TYR A 164 6.46 16.10 10.54
CA TYR A 164 7.45 15.26 9.87
C TYR A 164 8.04 14.21 10.83
N ILE A 165 8.42 14.64 12.03
CA ILE A 165 8.98 13.80 13.09
C ILE A 165 7.92 12.84 13.64
N THR A 166 6.74 13.33 14.03
CA THR A 166 5.63 12.47 14.52
C THR A 166 5.20 11.44 13.49
N GLN A 167 5.42 11.70 12.19
CA GLN A 167 5.14 10.73 11.13
C GLN A 167 6.21 9.63 11.00
N GLY A 168 7.30 9.68 11.78
CA GLY A 168 8.43 8.74 11.75
C GLY A 168 9.35 8.93 10.53
N ARG A 169 9.27 10.06 9.82
CA ARG A 169 10.04 10.26 8.58
C ARG A 169 11.53 10.53 8.81
N ALA A 170 11.89 11.03 9.98
CA ALA A 170 13.27 11.30 10.39
C ALA A 170 14.01 10.04 10.89
N GLU A 171 13.29 8.98 11.25
CA GLU A 171 13.84 7.79 11.94
C GLU A 171 13.95 6.56 11.04
N GLY A 172 13.11 6.45 10.00
CA GLY A 172 13.24 5.36 9.03
C GLY A 172 14.45 5.60 8.12
N ASP A 173 15.25 4.58 7.83
CA ASP A 173 16.41 4.69 6.95
C ASP A 173 16.02 4.66 5.45
N LYS A 174 14.88 4.02 5.13
CA LYS A 174 14.34 3.89 3.77
C LYS A 174 12.98 4.60 3.64
N PRO A 175 12.72 5.36 2.56
CA PRO A 175 11.37 5.85 2.30
C PRO A 175 10.42 4.65 2.20
N VAL A 176 9.33 4.65 2.98
CA VAL A 176 8.36 3.54 3.04
C VAL A 176 7.97 3.12 1.62
N THR A 177 8.27 1.86 1.28
CA THR A 177 7.86 1.26 0.01
C THR A 177 6.38 0.94 0.09
N THR A 178 5.62 1.50 -0.85
CA THR A 178 4.18 1.25 -0.97
C THR A 178 3.93 0.09 -1.92
N PRO A 179 2.77 -0.60 -1.81
CA PRO A 179 2.39 -1.63 -2.78
C PRO A 179 2.43 -1.14 -4.22
N GLN A 180 2.06 0.13 -4.46
CA GLN A 180 2.13 0.75 -5.78
C GLN A 180 3.56 0.94 -6.27
N ARG A 181 4.50 1.31 -5.39
CA ARG A 181 5.90 1.43 -5.75
C ARG A 181 6.48 0.06 -6.09
N PHE A 182 6.20 -0.95 -5.27
CA PHE A 182 6.70 -2.31 -5.53
C PHE A 182 6.11 -2.88 -6.83
N ALA A 183 4.79 -2.83 -7.04
CA ALA A 183 4.19 -3.27 -8.30
C ALA A 183 4.75 -2.52 -9.52
N ARG A 184 5.05 -1.22 -9.39
CA ARG A 184 5.73 -0.46 -10.45
C ARG A 184 7.15 -0.97 -10.69
N LEU A 185 7.92 -1.26 -9.65
CA LEU A 185 9.28 -1.79 -9.80
C LEU A 185 9.28 -3.15 -10.50
N LEU A 186 8.37 -4.05 -10.11
CA LEU A 186 8.18 -5.35 -10.77
C LEU A 186 7.86 -5.21 -12.26
N LEU A 187 6.94 -4.30 -12.62
CA LEU A 187 6.49 -4.13 -14.00
C LEU A 187 7.40 -3.20 -14.83
N THR A 188 8.48 -2.66 -14.25
CA THR A 188 9.45 -1.85 -14.98
C THR A 188 10.53 -2.77 -15.54
N ARG A 189 10.85 -2.62 -16.83
CA ARG A 189 11.92 -3.41 -17.45
C ARG A 189 13.23 -3.24 -16.68
N PRO A 190 14.01 -4.32 -16.42
CA PRO A 190 15.23 -4.27 -15.63
C PRO A 190 16.25 -3.23 -16.12
N GLU A 191 16.34 -3.05 -17.45
CA GLU A 191 17.21 -2.06 -18.11
C GLU A 191 16.91 -0.59 -17.73
N ASN A 192 15.70 -0.30 -17.26
CA ASN A 192 15.26 1.05 -16.89
C ASN A 192 15.29 1.28 -15.37
N LEU A 193 15.71 0.29 -14.59
CA LEU A 193 15.82 0.41 -13.14
C LEU A 193 17.18 1.02 -12.76
N ARG A 194 17.14 1.94 -11.79
CA ARG A 194 18.37 2.47 -11.17
C ARG A 194 18.94 1.41 -10.23
N ASP A 195 20.26 1.36 -10.04
CA ASP A 195 20.92 0.38 -9.17
C ASP A 195 20.31 0.27 -7.77
N LYS A 196 19.95 1.42 -7.18
CA LYS A 196 19.26 1.49 -5.88
C LYS A 196 17.87 0.85 -5.89
N ASP A 197 17.14 1.00 -6.99
CA ASP A 197 15.82 0.39 -7.17
C ASP A 197 15.93 -1.11 -7.47
N THR A 198 16.98 -1.56 -8.16
CA THR A 198 17.29 -2.98 -8.41
C THR A 198 17.62 -3.72 -7.11
N ALA A 199 18.43 -3.11 -6.24
CA ALA A 199 18.71 -3.67 -4.92
C ALA A 199 17.45 -3.77 -4.05
N LEU A 200 16.63 -2.71 -4.05
CA LEU A 200 15.35 -2.70 -3.34
C LEU A 200 14.38 -3.75 -3.88
N LEU A 201 14.30 -3.91 -5.21
CA LEU A 201 13.43 -4.91 -5.84
C LEU A 201 13.81 -6.32 -5.38
N ARG A 202 15.10 -6.65 -5.36
CA ARG A 202 15.60 -7.94 -4.90
C ARG A 202 15.19 -8.25 -3.46
N GLU A 203 15.40 -7.28 -2.57
CA GLU A 203 15.02 -7.38 -1.15
C GLU A 203 13.51 -7.61 -0.97
N LEU A 204 12.68 -6.99 -1.82
CA LEU A 204 11.22 -7.15 -1.80
C LEU A 204 10.77 -8.52 -2.34
N THR A 205 11.43 -9.03 -3.39
CA THR A 205 11.06 -10.31 -4.01
C THR A 205 11.51 -11.52 -3.19
N GLU A 206 12.63 -11.40 -2.49
CA GLU A 206 13.17 -12.46 -1.61
C GLU A 206 12.41 -12.57 -0.27
N ALA A 207 11.51 -11.63 0.03
CA ALA A 207 10.79 -11.61 1.29
C ALA A 207 9.84 -12.82 1.50
N CYS A 208 9.19 -13.31 0.44
CA CYS A 208 8.47 -14.58 0.46
C CYS A 208 8.46 -15.31 -0.89
N PRO A 209 8.17 -16.63 -0.87
CA PRO A 209 8.08 -17.44 -2.07
C PRO A 209 7.07 -16.89 -3.08
N GLU A 210 5.93 -16.36 -2.64
CA GLU A 210 4.89 -15.84 -3.55
C GLU A 210 5.37 -14.60 -4.29
N MET A 211 6.16 -13.72 -3.66
CA MET A 211 6.75 -12.56 -4.34
C MET A 211 7.90 -12.97 -5.26
N THR A 212 8.63 -14.05 -4.93
CA THR A 212 9.64 -14.63 -5.81
C THR A 212 9.01 -15.20 -7.08
N GLU A 213 7.92 -15.96 -6.95
CA GLU A 213 7.20 -16.50 -8.11
C GLU A 213 6.54 -15.39 -8.92
N LEU A 214 5.95 -14.37 -8.27
CA LEU A 214 5.39 -13.21 -8.95
C LEU A 214 6.45 -12.48 -9.80
N ALA A 215 7.67 -12.34 -9.28
CA ALA A 215 8.77 -11.70 -10.00
C ALA A 215 9.28 -12.51 -11.20
N ARG A 216 9.04 -13.82 -11.26
CA ARG A 216 9.40 -14.66 -12.42
C ARG A 216 8.45 -14.48 -13.59
N VAL A 217 7.20 -14.11 -13.33
CA VAL A 217 6.14 -13.98 -14.33
C VAL A 217 5.92 -12.54 -14.81
N THR A 218 6.60 -11.57 -14.20
CA THR A 218 6.55 -10.13 -14.56
C THR A 218 7.87 -9.66 -15.15
#